data_AF-A0A3A1NIK3-F1
#
_entry.id   AF-A0A3A1NIK3-F1
#
_cell.length_a   1.000
_cell.length_b   1.000
_cell.length_c   1.000
_cell.angle_alpha   90.00
_cell.angle_beta   90.00
_cell.angle_gamma   90.00
#
_symmetry.space_group_name_H-M   'P 1'
#
loop_
_entity.id
_entity.type
_entity.pdbx_description
1 polymer ?
#
loop_
_entity_poly.entity_id
_entity_poly.type
_entity_poly.pdbx_seq_one_letter_code
_entity_poly.pdbx_strand_id
1 'polypeptide(L)'
;MLSLFRLKIYMLAFLYYKSLLLVSAILNIVLFFIGFSFSTVLTIKLILLGFYFLRFLDIQSKRELIFYQNFGLSIVHLFFLSFVFDVILTFLIRWLFFLWS
;
A
#
# COMPACT_ATOMS: atom_id res chain seq x y z
N MET A 1 15.28 12.12 20.34
CA MET A 1 14.87 12.93 19.18
C MET A 1 14.76 12.14 17.87
N LEU A 2 15.67 11.23 17.54
CA LEU A 2 15.61 10.44 16.29
C LEU A 2 14.34 9.61 16.09
N SER A 3 13.72 9.05 17.14
CA SER A 3 12.51 8.22 16.98
C SER A 3 11.26 9.03 16.59
N LEU A 4 11.15 10.29 17.03
CA LEU A 4 10.03 11.17 16.69
C LEU A 4 10.05 11.58 15.21
N PHE A 5 11.24 11.79 14.64
CA PHE A 5 11.38 12.06 13.21
C PHE A 5 11.00 10.84 12.36
N ARG A 6 11.38 9.63 12.80
CA ARG A 6 10.98 8.38 12.13
C ARG A 6 9.46 8.17 12.16
N LEU A 7 8.81 8.46 13.28
CA LEU A 7 7.34 8.42 13.38
C LEU A 7 6.65 9.37 12.42
N LYS A 8 7.13 10.62 12.31
CA LYS A 8 6.59 11.58 11.33
C LYS A 8 6.74 11.08 9.90
N ILE A 9 7.88 10.48 9.57
CA ILE A 9 8.15 9.86 8.28
C ILE A 9 7.14 8.75 7.96
N TYR A 10 6.88 7.83 8.91
CA TYR A 10 5.89 6.77 8.72
C TYR A 10 4.47 7.32 8.57
N MET A 11 4.12 8.38 9.31
CA MET A 11 2.82 9.03 9.23
C MET A 11 2.61 9.72 7.88
N LEU A 12 3.66 10.37 7.36
CA LEU A 12 3.68 11.02 6.05
C LEU A 12 3.57 9.99 4.92
N ALA A 13 4.32 8.89 5.00
CA ALA A 13 4.20 7.78 4.07
C ALA A 13 2.78 7.17 4.10
N PHE A 14 2.23 6.97 5.30
CA PHE A 14 0.88 6.44 5.46
C PHE A 14 -0.19 7.36 4.86
N LEU A 15 -0.10 8.68 5.07
CA LEU A 15 -1.02 9.65 4.48
C LEU A 15 -1.00 9.62 2.95
N TYR A 16 0.20 9.52 2.38
CA TYR A 16 0.38 9.45 0.94
C TYR A 16 -0.25 8.19 0.33
N TYR A 17 -0.06 7.04 0.98
CA TYR A 17 -0.56 5.76 0.50
C TYR A 17 -1.97 5.41 0.99
N LYS A 18 -2.61 6.26 1.81
CA LYS A 18 -3.94 6.01 2.37
C LYS A 18 -4.95 5.67 1.29
N SER A 19 -4.97 6.42 0.19
CA SER A 19 -5.91 6.16 -0.92
C SER A 19 -5.66 4.79 -1.56
N LEU A 20 -4.39 4.42 -1.75
CA LEU A 20 -3.98 3.15 -2.32
C LEU A 20 -4.39 1.97 -1.41
N LEU A 21 -4.06 2.07 -0.12
CA LEU A 21 -4.41 1.06 0.89
C LEU A 21 -5.92 0.90 1.05
N LEU A 22 -6.69 1.98 0.89
CA LEU A 22 -8.15 1.92 0.98
C LEU A 22 -8.74 1.22 -0.24
N VAL A 23 -8.27 1.54 -1.45
CA VAL A 23 -8.69 0.87 -2.70
C VAL A 23 -8.33 -0.62 -2.65
N SER A 24 -7.12 -0.96 -2.19
CA SER A 24 -6.69 -2.36 -2.09
C SER A 24 -7.47 -3.14 -1.03
N ALA A 25 -7.85 -2.50 0.08
CA ALA A 25 -8.70 -3.08 1.12
C ALA A 25 -10.11 -3.38 0.60
N ILE A 26 -10.74 -2.43 -0.10
CA ILE A 26 -12.07 -2.63 -0.69
C ILE A 26 -12.04 -3.78 -1.70
N LEU A 27 -11.04 -3.78 -2.60
CA LEU A 27 -10.87 -4.86 -3.57
C LEU A 27 -10.73 -6.23 -2.90
N ASN A 28 -9.95 -6.31 -1.83
CA ASN A 28 -9.82 -7.56 -1.06
C ASN A 28 -11.16 -8.05 -0.53
N ILE A 29 -11.93 -7.17 0.12
CA ILE A 29 -13.25 -7.53 0.67
C ILE A 29 -14.16 -8.03 -0.43
N VAL A 30 -14.24 -7.30 -1.56
CA VAL A 30 -15.08 -7.68 -2.71
C VAL A 30 -14.65 -9.03 -3.29
N LEU A 31 -13.35 -9.25 -3.50
CA LEU A 31 -12.84 -10.48 -4.09
C LEU A 31 -13.04 -11.70 -3.18
N PHE A 32 -12.84 -11.55 -1.86
CA PHE A 32 -13.12 -12.63 -0.91
C PHE A 32 -14.61 -12.91 -0.79
N PHE A 33 -15.47 -11.89 -0.86
CA PHE A 33 -16.92 -12.07 -0.85
C PHE A 33 -17.44 -12.85 -2.07
N ILE A 34 -16.79 -12.68 -3.22
CA ILE A 34 -17.07 -13.46 -4.44
C ILE A 34 -16.53 -14.90 -4.33
N GLY A 35 -15.71 -15.21 -3.32
CA GLY A 35 -15.14 -16.54 -3.11
C GLY A 35 -13.87 -16.82 -3.91
N PHE A 36 -13.16 -15.78 -4.38
CA PHE A 36 -11.89 -15.98 -5.07
C PHE A 36 -10.83 -16.60 -4.16
N SER A 37 -10.00 -17.47 -4.75
CA SER A 37 -8.87 -18.07 -4.05
C SER A 37 -7.84 -17.00 -3.65
N PHE A 38 -7.16 -17.22 -2.52
CA PHE A 38 -6.13 -16.32 -2.02
C PHE A 38 -5.04 -16.01 -3.06
N SER A 39 -4.63 -17.01 -3.85
CA SER A 39 -3.64 -16.83 -4.92
C SER A 39 -4.12 -15.88 -6.01
N THR A 40 -5.41 -15.93 -6.36
CA THR A 40 -5.99 -15.01 -7.34
C THR A 40 -5.98 -13.57 -6.82
N VAL A 41 -6.35 -13.38 -5.55
CA VAL A 41 -6.33 -12.07 -4.89
C VAL A 41 -4.91 -11.47 -4.88
N LEU A 42 -3.90 -12.27 -4.54
CA LEU A 42 -2.50 -11.83 -4.59
C LEU A 42 -2.04 -11.46 -6.01
N THR A 43 -2.48 -12.21 -7.03
CA THR A 43 -2.09 -11.94 -8.43
C THR A 43 -2.68 -10.62 -8.91
N ILE A 44 -3.96 -10.36 -8.64
CA ILE A 44 -4.62 -9.09 -8.96
C ILE A 44 -3.90 -7.93 -8.26
N LYS A 45 -3.47 -8.14 -7.01
CA LYS A 45 -2.69 -7.16 -6.27
C LYS A 45 -1.36 -6.84 -6.92
N LEU A 46 -0.59 -7.85 -7.33
CA LEU A 46 0.69 -7.63 -8.01
C LEU A 46 0.52 -6.78 -9.28
N ILE A 47 -0.56 -7.01 -10.03
CA ILE A 47 -0.88 -6.21 -11.22
C ILE A 47 -1.19 -4.76 -10.84
N LEU A 48 -2.06 -4.54 -9.85
CA LEU A 48 -2.37 -3.19 -9.34
C LEU A 48 -1.13 -2.46 -8.85
N LEU A 49 -0.23 -3.17 -8.19
CA LEU A 49 1.03 -2.64 -7.67
C LEU A 49 1.96 -2.23 -8.82
N GLY A 50 2.02 -3.03 -9.89
CA GLY A 50 2.73 -2.69 -11.12
C GLY A 50 2.17 -1.42 -11.79
N PHE A 51 0.85 -1.31 -11.92
CA PHE A 51 0.20 -0.09 -12.43
C PHE A 51 0.52 1.14 -11.57
N TYR A 52 0.52 0.98 -10.25
CA TYR A 52 0.87 2.06 -9.35
C TYR A 52 2.34 2.48 -9.48
N PHE A 53 3.25 1.51 -9.62
CA PHE A 53 4.66 1.78 -9.89
C PHE A 53 4.86 2.55 -11.20
N LEU A 54 4.10 2.22 -12.25
CA LEU A 54 4.14 2.98 -13.51
C LEU A 54 3.62 4.41 -13.33
N ARG A 55 2.54 4.61 -12.58
CA ARG A 55 2.03 5.95 -12.24
C ARG A 55 3.05 6.77 -11.44
N PHE A 56 3.87 6.12 -10.61
CA PHE A 56 4.96 6.77 -9.88
C PHE A 56 6.06 7.34 -10.78
N LEU A 57 6.26 6.77 -11.97
CA LEU A 57 7.22 7.27 -12.95
C LEU A 57 6.74 8.55 -13.66
N ASP A 58 5.43 8.85 -13.57
CA ASP A 58 4.82 9.97 -14.27
C ASP A 58 5.04 11.34 -13.58
N ILE A 59 4.99 12.41 -14.37
CA ILE A 59 5.55 13.73 -14.04
C ILE A 59 4.78 14.45 -12.90
N GLN A 60 3.48 14.18 -12.73
CA GLN A 60 2.69 14.76 -11.63
C GLN A 60 3.12 14.23 -10.26
N SER A 61 3.51 12.96 -10.19
CA SER A 61 4.05 12.31 -8.98
C SER A 61 5.34 13.00 -8.52
N LYS A 62 6.12 13.58 -9.44
CA LYS A 62 7.41 14.20 -9.12
C LYS A 62 7.32 15.33 -8.10
N ARG A 63 6.28 16.17 -8.08
CA ARG A 63 6.20 17.29 -7.11
C ARG A 63 6.01 16.80 -5.68
N GLU A 64 5.12 15.83 -5.48
CA GLU A 64 4.89 15.22 -4.17
C GLU A 64 6.12 14.36 -3.78
N LEU A 65 6.69 13.62 -4.72
CA LEU A 65 7.91 12.84 -4.51
C LEU A 65 9.14 13.71 -4.16
N ILE A 66 9.28 14.90 -4.74
CA ILE A 66 10.33 15.87 -4.40
C ILE A 66 10.16 16.34 -2.95
N PHE A 67 8.93 16.57 -2.50
CA PHE A 67 8.66 16.90 -1.10
C PHE A 67 9.13 15.76 -0.19
N TYR A 68 8.82 14.49 -0.50
CA TYR A 68 9.28 13.35 0.29
C TYR A 68 10.80 13.08 0.19
N GLN A 69 11.41 13.30 -0.98
CA GLN A 69 12.86 13.22 -1.16
C GLN A 69 13.59 14.27 -0.30
N ASN A 70 13.02 15.46 -0.13
CA ASN A 70 13.57 16.49 0.76
C ASN A 70 13.55 16.07 2.24
N PHE A 71 12.72 15.09 2.63
CA PHE A 71 12.75 14.46 3.95
C PHE A 71 13.72 13.26 4.03
N GLY A 72 14.53 13.01 2.99
CA GLY A 72 15.49 11.91 2.93
C GLY A 72 14.87 10.54 2.63
N LEU A 73 13.60 10.50 2.19
CA LEU A 73 12.92 9.26 1.86
C LEU A 73 13.12 8.91 0.39
N SER A 74 13.76 7.78 0.13
CA SER A 74 13.81 7.25 -1.23
C SER A 74 12.44 6.68 -1.63
N ILE A 75 12.15 6.81 -2.92
CA ILE A 75 10.92 6.32 -3.55
C ILE A 75 10.74 4.82 -3.30
N VAL A 76 11.83 4.06 -3.38
CA VAL A 76 11.85 2.61 -3.15
C VAL A 76 11.45 2.27 -1.71
N HIS A 77 11.92 3.04 -0.72
CA HIS A 77 11.54 2.81 0.67
C HIS A 77 10.06 3.10 0.91
N LEU A 78 9.53 4.19 0.34
CA LEU A 78 8.11 4.54 0.39
C LEU A 78 7.23 3.44 -0.22
N PHE A 79 7.64 2.93 -1.37
CA PHE A 79 6.94 1.85 -2.06
C PHE A 79 6.97 0.54 -1.28
N PHE A 80 8.14 0.16 -0.76
CA PHE A 80 8.29 -1.03 0.06
C PHE A 80 7.43 -0.96 1.33
N LEU A 81 7.41 0.20 2.00
CA LEU A 81 6.58 0.42 3.18
C LEU A 81 5.09 0.23 2.86
N SER A 82 4.61 0.80 1.75
CA SER A 82 3.23 0.63 1.30
C SER A 82 2.90 -0.85 1.03
N PHE A 83 3.81 -1.58 0.40
CA PHE A 83 3.61 -3.00 0.13
C PHE A 83 3.50 -3.82 1.43
N VAL A 84 4.36 -3.54 2.40
CA VAL A 84 4.30 -4.21 3.71
C VAL A 84 2.95 -3.96 4.39
N PHE A 85 2.48 -2.71 4.43
CA PHE A 85 1.15 -2.40 4.97
C PHE A 85 0.03 -3.12 4.24
N ASP A 86 0.09 -3.18 2.91
CA ASP A 86 -0.92 -3.82 2.09
C ASP A 86 -0.98 -5.35 2.32
N VAL A 87 0.18 -5.99 2.47
CA VAL A 87 0.28 -7.44 2.79
C VAL A 87 -0.31 -7.73 4.17
N ILE A 88 0.05 -6.94 5.19
CA ILE A 88 -0.49 -7.08 6.55
C ILE A 88 -2.01 -6.94 6.52
N LEU A 89 -2.53 -5.94 5.81
CA LEU A 89 -3.95 -5.68 5.69
C LEU A 89 -4.68 -6.83 4.97
N THR A 90 -4.07 -7.41 3.94
CA THR A 90 -4.60 -8.60 3.26
C THR A 90 -4.68 -9.80 4.18
N PHE A 91 -3.64 -10.01 4.99
CA PHE A 91 -3.60 -11.10 5.95
C PHE A 91 -4.70 -10.96 7.01
N LEU A 92 -4.91 -9.74 7.52
CA LEU A 92 -5.98 -9.43 8.46
C LEU A 92 -7.38 -9.66 7.85
N ILE A 93 -7.62 -9.21 6.62
CA ILE A 93 -8.91 -9.43 5.94
C ILE A 93 -9.17 -10.92 5.74
N ARG A 94 -8.16 -11.68 5.29
CA ARG A 94 -8.29 -13.13 5.14
C ARG A 94 -8.59 -13.81 6.46
N TRP A 95 -7.90 -13.41 7.53
CA TRP A 95 -8.13 -13.95 8.87
C TRP A 95 -9.56 -13.69 9.36
N LEU A 96 -10.06 -12.47 9.16
CA LEU A 96 -11.44 -12.11 9.48
C LEU A 96 -12.45 -12.94 8.68
N PHE A 97 -12.22 -13.15 7.38
CA PHE A 97 -13.08 -14.00 6.55
C PHE A 97 -13.04 -15.47 6.98
N PHE A 98 -11.86 -15.99 7.35
CA PHE A 98 -11.72 -17.36 7.84
C PHE A 98 -12.46 -17.58 9.18
N LEU A 99 -12.46 -16.60 10.08
CA LEU A 99 -13.23 -16.64 11.32
C LEU A 99 -14.75 -16.62 11.11
N TRP A 100 -15.21 -16.15 9.95
CA TRP A 100 -16.63 -15.97 9.64
C TRP A 100 -17.21 -17.07 8.74
N SER A 101 -16.36 -17.90 8.14
CA SER A 101 -16.70 -19.10 7.35
C SER A 101 -16.81 -20.34 8.23
#